data_AF-A0A396ZUA1-F1
#
_entry.id   AF-A0A396ZUA1-F1
#
_cell.length_a   1.000
_cell.length_b   1.000
_cell.length_c   1.000
_cell.angle_alpha   90.00
_cell.angle_beta   90.00
_cell.angle_gamma   90.00
#
_symmetry.space_group_name_H-M   'P 1'
#
loop_
_entity.id
_entity.type
_entity.pdbx_description
1 polymer ?
#
loop_
_entity_poly.entity_id
_entity_poly.type
_entity_poly.pdbx_seq_one_letter_code
_entity_poly.pdbx_strand_id
1 'polypeptide(L)'
;MRVTVAVLAIAACAEVCARYVDPEKCTAILVGAKASATGSPMTTQTNDCGDCDFRLVKVPAKDHAPGSRRPVILVGQPYPRYGNHHCGHLRGCVLMVNQLVVVGEDRGPVYTKANLDKSLFTWTDTPAIGSIPQVNHTFGYVEGVYGIMNEHQLGIGESTCTSKLWTKPVSQGGKALLDITELSRIALERSKTAREAIVLMGSLAEQYGYYGAAWDTPEIAMDEAGEALTVTDPKEGWMFHILPDDSGTSAVWVAQRVPDDHLAAIGNQFVIHHINITDTANFLASTNVYDVAKRNGFWDEDTEFDFTAAYAPKQPNQYSMTRRVWRVLSLANSTIGLNPFTDAFATDYPFSVQPDAALTPADLMRFQRDHYEGTPFDLTQGLAAGPYGDPNRYSPGQVAPGGSFERSISVYKATYSYVTTAHPTNENKAVLWFVSAIHDKALAIFQSQGDDALVTYLTNVCASFAADAHSGFSAVFASLVTHFHDGYIMSNLTSSTIGVQAMGYPLWWLQAVGYYNSSTSPASGSSTVLATVGYVVLVFLALGLGFAVGQHSIRLKGYAFIK
;
A
#
# COMPACT_ATOMS: atom_id res chain seq x y z
N MET A 1 45.87 11.30 -7.05
CA MET A 1 45.50 10.15 -6.19
C MET A 1 44.98 10.64 -4.83
N ARG A 2 43.92 11.46 -4.78
CA ARG A 2 43.31 12.01 -3.55
C ARG A 2 41.85 12.47 -3.78
N VAL A 3 41.07 11.68 -4.51
CA VAL A 3 39.60 11.87 -4.62
C VAL A 3 38.84 10.59 -4.22
N THR A 4 39.54 9.46 -4.07
CA THR A 4 38.93 8.15 -3.84
C THR A 4 38.51 7.90 -2.38
N VAL A 5 39.02 8.66 -1.40
CA VAL A 5 38.78 8.37 0.05
C VAL A 5 37.54 9.06 0.60
N ALA A 6 37.12 10.20 0.03
CA ALA A 6 35.92 10.93 0.49
C ALA A 6 34.60 10.26 0.05
N VAL A 7 34.63 9.53 -1.07
CA VAL A 7 33.45 8.79 -1.58
C VAL A 7 33.21 7.51 -0.76
N LEU A 8 34.26 6.87 -0.24
CA LEU A 8 34.16 5.62 0.52
C LEU A 8 33.59 5.80 1.95
N ALA A 9 33.81 6.95 2.61
CA ALA A 9 33.29 7.19 3.96
C ALA A 9 31.80 7.60 3.97
N ILE A 10 31.35 8.31 2.95
CA ILE A 10 29.92 8.61 2.75
C ILE A 10 29.18 7.34 2.30
N ALA A 11 29.83 6.49 1.49
CA ALA A 11 29.29 5.17 1.15
C ALA A 11 29.18 4.24 2.38
N ALA A 12 30.17 4.22 3.28
CA ALA A 12 30.12 3.37 4.47
C ALA A 12 29.04 3.78 5.50
N CYS A 13 28.78 5.09 5.68
CA CYS A 13 27.64 5.54 6.50
C CYS A 13 26.28 5.37 5.79
N ALA A 14 26.24 5.41 4.45
CA ALA A 14 25.05 5.11 3.69
C ALA A 14 24.74 3.60 3.66
N GLU A 15 25.75 2.73 3.62
CA GLU A 15 25.61 1.26 3.71
C GLU A 15 25.12 0.81 5.09
N VAL A 16 25.54 1.47 6.18
CA VAL A 16 25.04 1.14 7.54
C VAL A 16 23.56 1.55 7.74
N CYS A 17 23.03 2.44 6.88
CA CYS A 17 21.62 2.86 6.86
C CYS A 17 20.80 2.20 5.73
N ALA A 18 21.42 1.41 4.84
CA ALA A 18 20.73 0.60 3.86
C ALA A 18 20.21 -0.69 4.52
N ARG A 19 19.24 -0.53 5.43
CA ARG A 19 18.57 -1.64 6.09
C ARG A 19 17.21 -1.84 5.44
N TYR A 20 16.91 -3.09 5.12
CA TYR A 20 15.66 -3.55 4.52
C TYR A 20 14.46 -2.85 5.17
N VAL A 21 13.68 -2.14 4.36
CA VAL A 21 12.41 -1.56 4.74
C VAL A 21 11.34 -2.57 4.38
N ASP A 22 10.44 -2.88 5.33
CA ASP A 22 9.33 -3.78 5.06
C ASP A 22 8.55 -3.26 3.84
N PRO A 23 8.35 -4.10 2.82
CA PRO A 23 7.73 -3.70 1.58
C PRO A 23 6.27 -3.29 1.83
N GLU A 24 5.84 -2.25 1.12
CA GLU A 24 4.55 -1.59 1.25
C GLU A 24 3.49 -2.34 0.45
N LYS A 25 2.93 -3.38 1.06
CA LYS A 25 2.11 -4.35 0.33
C LYS A 25 0.94 -4.79 1.18
N CYS A 26 -0.28 -4.82 0.65
CA CYS A 26 -1.52 -4.92 1.44
C CYS A 26 -1.88 -6.33 1.96
N THR A 27 -2.87 -6.45 2.85
CA THR A 27 -3.55 -7.73 3.19
C THR A 27 -5.04 -7.62 2.87
N ALA A 28 -5.57 -8.61 2.14
CA ALA A 28 -6.98 -8.70 1.78
C ALA A 28 -7.62 -9.99 2.29
N ILE A 29 -8.88 -9.91 2.72
CA ILE A 29 -9.66 -11.05 3.25
C ILE A 29 -11.03 -11.04 2.58
N LEU A 30 -11.49 -12.21 2.16
CA LEU A 30 -12.81 -12.41 1.55
C LEU A 30 -13.60 -13.45 2.34
N VAL A 31 -14.85 -13.15 2.66
CA VAL A 31 -15.78 -14.06 3.34
C VAL A 31 -16.98 -14.34 2.45
N GLY A 32 -17.32 -15.60 2.26
CA GLY A 32 -18.52 -16.02 1.54
C GLY A 32 -19.82 -15.65 2.26
N ALA A 33 -20.94 -15.69 1.54
CA ALA A 33 -22.24 -15.22 2.03
C ALA A 33 -22.75 -15.95 3.28
N LYS A 34 -22.57 -17.28 3.37
CA LYS A 34 -23.00 -18.12 4.49
C LYS A 34 -21.99 -18.13 5.64
N ALA A 35 -20.72 -17.86 5.37
CA ALA A 35 -19.70 -17.61 6.39
C ALA A 35 -19.83 -16.22 7.02
N SER A 36 -20.58 -15.31 6.39
CA SER A 36 -20.81 -13.96 6.89
C SER A 36 -22.05 -13.87 7.78
N ALA A 37 -21.93 -13.18 8.92
CA ALA A 37 -23.06 -12.88 9.79
C ALA A 37 -24.07 -11.91 9.15
N THR A 38 -23.71 -11.22 8.06
CA THR A 38 -24.62 -10.32 7.33
C THR A 38 -25.49 -11.04 6.29
N GLY A 39 -25.18 -12.31 5.99
CA GLY A 39 -25.83 -13.08 4.94
C GLY A 39 -25.42 -12.68 3.51
N SER A 40 -24.43 -11.79 3.36
CA SER A 40 -23.80 -11.46 2.08
C SER A 40 -22.27 -11.55 2.20
N PRO A 41 -21.55 -11.78 1.08
CA PRO A 41 -20.10 -11.73 1.06
C PRO A 41 -19.54 -10.41 1.59
N MET A 42 -18.35 -10.48 2.21
CA MET A 42 -17.61 -9.32 2.72
C MET A 42 -16.19 -9.34 2.15
N THR A 43 -15.63 -8.16 1.89
CA THR A 43 -14.21 -8.04 1.58
C THR A 43 -13.51 -6.92 2.34
N THR A 44 -12.20 -7.07 2.56
CA THR A 44 -11.33 -6.12 3.26
C THR A 44 -10.05 -5.82 2.52
N GLN A 45 -9.41 -4.72 2.91
CA GLN A 45 -8.05 -4.36 2.53
C GLN A 45 -7.38 -3.59 3.67
N THR A 46 -6.10 -3.85 3.93
CA THR A 46 -5.18 -2.90 4.58
C THR A 46 -4.33 -2.26 3.51
N ASN A 47 -4.55 -0.98 3.20
CA ASN A 47 -3.73 -0.28 2.21
C ASN A 47 -2.41 0.12 2.86
N ASP A 48 -1.43 -0.77 2.79
CA ASP A 48 -0.16 -0.67 3.52
C ASP A 48 0.87 0.12 2.73
N CYS A 49 0.70 1.45 2.72
CA CYS A 49 1.51 2.38 1.96
C CYS A 49 1.75 3.66 2.77
N GLY A 50 2.99 3.89 3.17
CA GLY A 50 3.32 4.92 4.17
C GLY A 50 3.11 6.35 3.68
N ASP A 51 3.08 6.54 2.36
CA ASP A 51 2.91 7.82 1.72
C ASP A 51 1.66 7.88 0.84
N CYS A 52 0.80 6.87 0.74
CA CYS A 52 -0.37 6.88 -0.16
C CYS A 52 -1.42 7.95 0.18
N ASP A 53 -2.22 8.32 -0.82
CA ASP A 53 -3.38 9.18 -0.65
C ASP A 53 -4.41 8.53 0.28
N PHE A 54 -4.53 9.08 1.49
CA PHE A 54 -5.45 8.63 2.54
C PHE A 54 -6.91 9.03 2.31
N ARG A 55 -7.20 9.86 1.29
CA ARG A 55 -8.55 10.36 1.05
C ARG A 55 -9.48 9.27 0.51
N LEU A 56 -10.67 9.21 1.11
CA LEU A 56 -11.82 8.49 0.57
C LEU A 56 -12.60 9.41 -0.36
N VAL A 57 -12.82 8.99 -1.61
CA VAL A 57 -13.44 9.83 -2.64
C VAL A 57 -14.72 9.17 -3.17
N LYS A 58 -15.82 9.94 -3.18
CA LYS A 58 -17.05 9.57 -3.89
C LYS A 58 -17.02 10.11 -5.31
N VAL A 59 -17.13 9.22 -6.28
CA VAL A 59 -17.30 9.53 -7.70
C VAL A 59 -18.78 9.35 -8.05
N PRO A 60 -19.49 10.39 -8.50
CA PRO A 60 -20.91 10.28 -8.82
C PRO A 60 -21.15 9.52 -10.13
N ALA A 61 -22.34 8.93 -10.26
CA ALA A 61 -22.82 8.40 -11.53
C ALA A 61 -22.87 9.52 -12.59
N LYS A 62 -22.64 9.18 -13.86
CA LYS A 62 -22.53 10.16 -14.94
C LYS A 62 -23.03 9.61 -16.26
N ASP A 63 -23.76 10.46 -16.99
CA ASP A 63 -24.12 10.20 -18.38
C ASP A 63 -23.06 10.76 -19.32
N HIS A 64 -22.76 10.01 -20.37
CA HIS A 64 -21.76 10.35 -21.38
C HIS A 64 -22.37 10.33 -22.77
N ALA A 65 -21.88 11.25 -23.62
CA ALA A 65 -22.32 11.29 -25.01
C ALA A 65 -21.95 9.99 -25.75
N PRO A 66 -22.83 9.47 -26.62
CA PRO A 66 -22.54 8.29 -27.42
C PRO A 66 -21.24 8.44 -28.23
N GLY A 67 -20.40 7.41 -28.23
CA GLY A 67 -19.12 7.41 -28.95
C GLY A 67 -18.00 8.21 -28.27
N SER A 68 -18.22 8.75 -27.08
CA SER A 68 -17.17 9.39 -26.28
C SER A 68 -16.09 8.40 -25.82
N ARG A 69 -14.98 8.96 -25.31
CA ARG A 69 -13.80 8.21 -24.86
C ARG A 69 -13.58 8.44 -23.38
N ARG A 70 -13.25 7.40 -22.64
CA ARG A 70 -12.82 7.49 -21.23
C ARG A 70 -11.30 7.65 -21.20
N PRO A 71 -10.75 8.77 -20.71
CA PRO A 71 -9.31 8.91 -20.56
C PRO A 71 -8.78 7.88 -19.56
N VAL A 72 -7.55 7.41 -19.78
CA VAL A 72 -6.81 6.56 -18.86
C VAL A 72 -5.64 7.36 -18.32
N ILE A 73 -5.53 7.40 -17.00
CA ILE A 73 -4.50 8.14 -16.29
C ILE A 73 -3.43 7.17 -15.81
N LEU A 74 -2.16 7.56 -15.86
CA LEU A 74 -1.08 6.77 -15.29
C LEU A 74 -1.31 6.61 -13.78
N VAL A 75 -1.04 5.42 -13.25
CA VAL A 75 -1.10 5.17 -11.81
C VAL A 75 -0.23 6.15 -11.02
N GLY A 76 -0.75 6.60 -9.88
CA GLY A 76 -0.08 7.48 -8.93
C GLY A 76 -0.74 7.31 -7.55
N GLN A 77 0.01 6.75 -6.62
CA GLN A 77 -0.47 6.33 -5.30
C GLN A 77 -0.20 7.33 -4.15
N PRO A 78 0.95 8.03 -4.08
CA PRO A 78 1.30 8.91 -2.95
C PRO A 78 0.29 10.04 -2.67
N TYR A 79 0.25 10.53 -1.42
CA TYR A 79 -0.40 11.76 -0.99
C TYR A 79 0.58 12.93 -1.17
N PRO A 80 0.03 14.07 -1.53
CA PRO A 80 -1.26 14.17 -2.22
C PRO A 80 -1.21 13.37 -3.52
N ARG A 81 -2.36 12.88 -4.05
CA ARG A 81 -2.48 12.03 -5.27
C ARG A 81 -2.02 12.78 -6.52
N TYR A 82 -0.79 13.25 -6.42
CA TYR A 82 0.01 14.25 -7.08
C TYR A 82 1.26 13.51 -7.53
N GLY A 83 1.71 13.85 -8.73
CA GLY A 83 2.70 13.09 -9.45
C GLY A 83 3.97 12.77 -8.68
N ASN A 84 4.50 11.62 -9.05
CA ASN A 84 5.84 11.09 -8.81
C ASN A 84 6.39 11.18 -7.38
N HIS A 85 5.97 10.22 -6.56
CA HIS A 85 6.94 9.50 -5.73
C HIS A 85 6.87 8.00 -6.05
N HIS A 86 7.62 7.55 -7.04
CA HIS A 86 8.24 6.23 -6.96
C HIS A 86 9.72 6.43 -6.67
N CYS A 87 10.01 6.77 -5.41
CA CYS A 87 11.32 6.47 -4.86
C CYS A 87 11.24 5.03 -4.36
N GLY A 88 11.44 4.06 -5.25
CA GLY A 88 11.82 2.73 -4.84
C GLY A 88 13.14 2.83 -4.07
N HIS A 89 13.06 3.05 -2.76
CA HIS A 89 14.09 2.95 -1.71
C HIS A 89 15.54 3.40 -1.98
N LEU A 90 15.82 4.14 -3.05
CA LEU A 90 17.15 4.64 -3.38
C LEU A 90 17.11 6.16 -3.49
N ARG A 91 17.74 6.79 -2.50
CA ARG A 91 18.05 8.21 -2.46
C ARG A 91 18.83 8.60 -3.72
N GLY A 92 18.15 9.26 -4.66
CA GLY A 92 18.78 9.74 -5.89
C GLY A 92 17.90 10.58 -6.82
N CYS A 93 16.57 10.57 -6.66
CA CYS A 93 15.69 11.41 -7.50
C CYS A 93 15.56 12.83 -6.94
N VAL A 94 16.65 13.58 -7.06
CA VAL A 94 16.61 15.04 -7.06
C VAL A 94 16.16 15.48 -8.46
N LEU A 95 15.04 16.21 -8.52
CA LEU A 95 14.60 17.05 -9.64
C LEU A 95 14.20 16.33 -10.94
N MET A 96 12.97 15.81 -11.00
CA MET A 96 12.08 15.99 -12.16
C MET A 96 10.66 16.23 -11.63
N VAL A 97 10.43 17.47 -11.23
CA VAL A 97 9.14 17.99 -10.79
C VAL A 97 8.35 18.28 -12.06
N ASN A 98 7.65 17.30 -12.63
CA ASN A 98 6.57 17.55 -13.58
C ASN A 98 5.69 16.29 -13.75
N GLN A 99 4.47 16.43 -13.23
CA GLN A 99 3.24 15.72 -13.60
C GLN A 99 3.01 14.29 -13.10
N LEU A 100 1.83 14.12 -12.51
CA LEU A 100 0.82 13.05 -12.69
C LEU A 100 0.00 12.88 -11.40
N VAL A 101 -0.71 13.96 -11.08
CA VAL A 101 -1.84 14.01 -10.15
C VAL A 101 -3.03 13.29 -10.80
N VAL A 102 -4.17 13.08 -10.16
CA VAL A 102 -5.45 13.07 -10.89
C VAL A 102 -6.12 14.43 -10.68
N VAL A 103 -5.85 15.40 -11.55
CA VAL A 103 -6.59 16.67 -11.63
C VAL A 103 -7.42 16.63 -12.90
N GLY A 104 -8.71 16.86 -12.76
CA GLY A 104 -9.61 16.96 -13.91
C GLY A 104 -11.07 16.91 -13.50
N GLU A 105 -11.93 17.11 -14.49
CA GLU A 105 -13.39 17.08 -14.32
C GLU A 105 -14.00 15.72 -14.69
N ASP A 106 -13.17 14.79 -15.18
CA ASP A 106 -13.65 13.52 -15.73
C ASP A 106 -14.12 12.53 -14.67
N ARG A 107 -13.63 12.65 -13.42
CA ARG A 107 -13.98 11.75 -12.32
C ARG A 107 -15.04 12.36 -11.41
N GLY A 108 -14.61 13.16 -10.44
CA GLY A 108 -15.50 13.72 -9.43
C GLY A 108 -14.99 15.05 -8.86
N PRO A 109 -15.84 15.78 -8.13
CA PRO A 109 -15.54 17.12 -7.63
C PRO A 109 -14.23 17.22 -6.84
N VAL A 110 -13.84 16.16 -6.13
CA VAL A 110 -12.61 16.11 -5.33
C VAL A 110 -11.33 16.29 -6.16
N TYR A 111 -11.36 15.95 -7.45
CA TYR A 111 -10.21 16.09 -8.36
C TYR A 111 -10.21 17.40 -9.15
N THR A 112 -11.24 18.24 -8.98
CA THR A 112 -11.31 19.51 -9.71
C THR A 112 -10.38 20.55 -9.08
N LYS A 113 -9.71 21.37 -9.91
CA LYS A 113 -8.82 22.44 -9.42
C LYS A 113 -9.48 23.41 -8.44
N ALA A 114 -10.80 23.53 -8.49
CA ALA A 114 -11.58 24.37 -7.58
C ALA A 114 -11.49 23.88 -6.13
N ASN A 115 -11.41 22.55 -5.93
CA ASN A 115 -11.46 21.90 -4.62
C ASN A 115 -10.08 21.44 -4.11
N LEU A 116 -9.00 21.70 -4.86
CA LEU A 116 -7.64 21.36 -4.45
C LEU A 116 -6.98 22.51 -3.69
N ASP A 117 -6.16 22.17 -2.68
CA ASP A 117 -5.43 23.14 -1.86
C ASP A 117 -4.36 23.86 -2.68
N LYS A 118 -4.50 25.18 -2.82
CA LYS A 118 -3.61 26.04 -3.62
C LYS A 118 -2.49 26.69 -2.79
N SER A 119 -2.44 26.43 -1.48
CA SER A 119 -1.45 27.04 -0.57
C SER A 119 -0.05 26.48 -0.79
N LEU A 120 0.06 25.22 -1.20
CA LEU A 120 1.34 24.50 -1.34
C LEU A 120 1.74 24.25 -2.80
N PHE A 121 0.78 24.22 -3.74
CA PHE A 121 1.04 23.77 -5.11
C PHE A 121 0.21 24.54 -6.15
N THR A 122 0.72 24.58 -7.39
CA THR A 122 -0.02 25.07 -8.57
C THR A 122 -0.58 23.89 -9.37
N TRP A 123 -1.90 23.75 -9.38
CA TRP A 123 -2.59 22.64 -10.05
C TRP A 123 -2.63 22.78 -11.58
N THR A 124 -2.24 21.70 -12.27
CA THR A 124 -2.44 21.54 -13.72
C THR A 124 -3.26 20.29 -13.99
N ASP A 125 -4.00 20.27 -15.10
CA ASP A 125 -4.75 19.07 -15.50
C ASP A 125 -3.81 17.92 -15.79
N THR A 126 -4.26 16.73 -15.42
CA THR A 126 -3.47 15.54 -15.62
C THR A 126 -3.57 15.04 -17.05
N PRO A 127 -2.44 14.84 -17.75
CA PRO A 127 -2.47 14.26 -19.08
C PRO A 127 -2.88 12.78 -19.01
N ALA A 128 -3.79 12.38 -19.89
CA ALA A 128 -4.10 10.98 -20.11
C ALA A 128 -2.96 10.29 -20.88
N ILE A 129 -2.70 9.03 -20.54
CA ILE A 129 -1.72 8.18 -21.25
C ILE A 129 -2.36 7.42 -22.41
N GLY A 130 -3.70 7.43 -22.48
CA GLY A 130 -4.50 6.86 -23.55
C GLY A 130 -5.99 6.98 -23.26
N SER A 131 -6.81 6.23 -23.98
CA SER A 131 -8.26 6.20 -23.73
C SER A 131 -8.89 4.89 -24.17
N ILE A 132 -10.03 4.55 -23.58
CA ILE A 132 -10.89 3.42 -23.99
C ILE A 132 -12.27 3.92 -24.42
N PRO A 133 -13.08 3.12 -25.15
CA PRO A 133 -14.48 3.48 -25.42
C PRO A 133 -15.22 3.76 -24.11
N GLN A 134 -16.00 4.86 -24.10
CA GLN A 134 -16.86 5.18 -22.97
C GLN A 134 -18.24 4.55 -23.13
N VAL A 135 -18.85 4.16 -22.01
CA VAL A 135 -20.24 3.72 -21.94
C VAL A 135 -21.16 4.92 -21.74
N ASN A 136 -22.41 4.85 -22.20
CA ASN A 136 -23.34 5.98 -22.12
C ASN A 136 -23.70 6.37 -20.67
N HIS A 137 -23.56 5.46 -19.72
CA HIS A 137 -23.85 5.70 -18.30
C HIS A 137 -22.84 4.94 -17.44
N THR A 138 -22.26 5.62 -16.46
CA THR A 138 -21.40 5.02 -15.42
C THR A 138 -22.04 5.12 -14.06
N PHE A 139 -21.82 4.10 -13.23
CA PHE A 139 -22.32 4.04 -11.86
C PHE A 139 -21.53 4.93 -10.91
N GLY A 140 -22.18 5.34 -9.82
CA GLY A 140 -21.55 6.01 -8.70
C GLY A 140 -20.78 5.03 -7.80
N TYR A 141 -19.60 5.43 -7.33
CA TYR A 141 -18.76 4.57 -6.51
C TYR A 141 -17.87 5.35 -5.53
N VAL A 142 -17.32 4.64 -4.55
CA VAL A 142 -16.35 5.12 -3.58
C VAL A 142 -15.00 4.48 -3.86
N GLU A 143 -13.93 5.27 -3.77
CA GLU A 143 -12.54 4.82 -3.95
C GLU A 143 -11.59 5.39 -2.89
N GLY A 144 -10.53 4.63 -2.62
CA GLY A 144 -9.30 5.09 -1.99
C GLY A 144 -8.23 5.24 -3.06
N VAL A 145 -7.06 4.63 -2.85
CA VAL A 145 -6.07 4.39 -3.94
C VAL A 145 -6.76 3.61 -5.06
N TYR A 146 -7.37 2.48 -4.70
CA TYR A 146 -8.14 1.58 -5.57
C TYR A 146 -9.66 1.82 -5.47
N GLY A 147 -10.42 1.27 -6.42
CA GLY A 147 -11.88 1.20 -6.30
C GLY A 147 -12.29 0.35 -5.09
N ILE A 148 -13.27 0.81 -4.30
CA ILE A 148 -13.72 0.12 -3.06
C ILE A 148 -15.11 -0.48 -3.24
N MET A 149 -16.12 0.33 -3.54
CA MET A 149 -17.51 -0.16 -3.68
C MET A 149 -18.38 0.77 -4.53
N ASN A 150 -19.26 0.21 -5.35
CA ASN A 150 -20.24 0.99 -6.13
C ASN A 150 -21.67 0.95 -5.56
N GLU A 151 -22.57 1.72 -6.16
CA GLU A 151 -23.99 1.81 -5.78
C GLU A 151 -24.78 0.50 -5.97
N HIS A 152 -24.19 -0.51 -6.64
CA HIS A 152 -24.74 -1.85 -6.78
C HIS A 152 -24.16 -2.85 -5.77
N GLN A 153 -23.46 -2.37 -4.75
CA GLN A 153 -22.85 -3.17 -3.69
C GLN A 153 -21.75 -4.12 -4.17
N LEU A 154 -21.21 -3.89 -5.38
CA LEU A 154 -19.99 -4.54 -5.85
C LEU A 154 -18.82 -3.98 -5.04
N GLY A 155 -18.22 -4.80 -4.20
CA GLY A 155 -17.06 -4.48 -3.37
C GLY A 155 -15.76 -5.06 -3.94
N ILE A 156 -14.66 -4.34 -3.77
CA ILE A 156 -13.32 -4.76 -4.16
C ILE A 156 -12.38 -4.54 -2.98
N GLY A 157 -11.50 -5.50 -2.71
CA GLY A 157 -10.30 -5.38 -1.88
C GLY A 157 -9.07 -5.80 -2.67
N GLU A 158 -7.88 -5.32 -2.30
CA GLU A 158 -6.66 -5.47 -3.10
C GLU A 158 -5.45 -5.93 -2.26
N SER A 159 -4.55 -6.66 -2.90
CA SER A 159 -3.21 -6.95 -2.41
C SER A 159 -2.20 -7.24 -3.52
N THR A 160 -1.16 -6.41 -3.54
CA THR A 160 -0.07 -6.49 -4.52
C THR A 160 0.73 -7.75 -4.39
N CYS A 161 0.98 -8.42 -5.51
CA CYS A 161 1.64 -9.71 -5.58
C CYS A 161 2.89 -9.63 -6.48
N THR A 162 3.96 -10.31 -6.07
CA THR A 162 5.12 -10.45 -6.96
C THR A 162 4.75 -11.37 -8.14
N SER A 163 5.23 -11.04 -9.34
CA SER A 163 5.08 -11.89 -10.53
C SER A 163 6.37 -12.03 -11.35
N LYS A 164 6.46 -13.09 -12.18
CA LYS A 164 7.62 -13.37 -13.04
C LYS A 164 7.69 -12.48 -14.28
N LEU A 165 6.59 -11.84 -14.66
CA LEU A 165 6.47 -11.02 -15.86
C LEU A 165 6.10 -9.59 -15.47
N TRP A 166 6.66 -8.62 -16.17
CA TRP A 166 6.36 -7.21 -15.95
C TRP A 166 6.44 -6.47 -17.29
N THR A 167 5.81 -5.30 -17.36
CA THR A 167 5.90 -4.44 -18.54
C THR A 167 5.78 -2.97 -18.14
N LYS A 168 6.21 -2.08 -19.03
CA LYS A 168 6.07 -0.64 -18.84
C LYS A 168 4.72 -0.15 -19.37
N PRO A 169 4.18 0.94 -18.80
CA PRO A 169 3.03 1.63 -19.38
C PRO A 169 3.39 2.33 -20.69
N VAL A 170 2.38 2.59 -21.53
CA VAL A 170 2.53 3.26 -22.84
C VAL A 170 3.27 4.60 -22.77
N SER A 171 3.03 5.40 -21.72
CA SER A 171 3.68 6.70 -21.54
C SER A 171 5.13 6.61 -21.09
N GLN A 172 5.60 5.42 -20.70
CA GLN A 172 6.95 5.14 -20.21
C GLN A 172 7.75 4.24 -21.18
N GLY A 173 7.32 4.20 -22.44
CA GLY A 173 7.98 3.44 -23.51
C GLY A 173 7.57 1.98 -23.62
N GLY A 174 6.55 1.54 -22.86
CA GLY A 174 5.95 0.22 -23.02
C GLY A 174 4.72 0.24 -23.92
N LYS A 175 3.84 -0.76 -23.75
CA LYS A 175 2.65 -0.94 -24.61
C LYS A 175 1.34 -1.16 -23.82
N ALA A 176 1.43 -1.40 -22.52
CA ALA A 176 0.27 -1.62 -21.67
C ALA A 176 -0.38 -0.29 -21.27
N LEU A 177 -1.71 -0.24 -21.30
CA LEU A 177 -2.46 0.96 -21.00
C LEU A 177 -3.04 0.98 -19.58
N LEU A 178 -3.37 -0.18 -19.00
CA LEU A 178 -4.18 -0.28 -17.78
C LEU A 178 -3.37 -0.90 -16.63
N ASP A 179 -3.50 -0.34 -15.44
CA ASP A 179 -3.08 -0.96 -14.18
C ASP A 179 -4.32 -1.36 -13.36
N ILE A 180 -4.10 -2.00 -12.21
CA ILE A 180 -5.20 -2.49 -11.37
C ILE A 180 -6.07 -1.36 -10.80
N THR A 181 -5.48 -0.18 -10.58
CA THR A 181 -6.21 0.98 -10.07
C THR A 181 -7.23 1.45 -11.09
N GLU A 182 -6.84 1.57 -12.36
CA GLU A 182 -7.79 1.93 -13.42
C GLU A 182 -8.78 0.80 -13.71
N LEU A 183 -8.34 -0.46 -13.70
CA LEU A 183 -9.24 -1.60 -13.90
C LEU A 183 -10.33 -1.69 -12.83
N SER A 184 -9.97 -1.54 -11.55
CA SER A 184 -10.94 -1.55 -10.44
C SER A 184 -11.94 -0.39 -10.53
N ARG A 185 -11.49 0.82 -10.91
CA ARG A 185 -12.38 1.96 -11.18
C ARG A 185 -13.35 1.66 -12.32
N ILE A 186 -12.83 1.19 -13.46
CA ILE A 186 -13.67 0.86 -14.63
C ILE A 186 -14.67 -0.25 -14.30
N ALA A 187 -14.27 -1.23 -13.49
CA ALA A 187 -15.15 -2.28 -13.01
C ALA A 187 -16.33 -1.70 -12.22
N LEU A 188 -16.06 -0.84 -11.25
CA LEU A 188 -17.07 -0.18 -10.43
C LEU A 188 -17.96 0.77 -11.23
N GLU A 189 -17.41 1.47 -12.23
CA GLU A 189 -18.15 2.34 -13.15
C GLU A 189 -19.17 1.58 -14.02
N ARG A 190 -18.93 0.28 -14.32
CA ARG A 190 -19.60 -0.41 -15.43
C ARG A 190 -20.22 -1.77 -15.10
N SER A 191 -20.01 -2.30 -13.90
CA SER A 191 -20.45 -3.66 -13.51
C SER A 191 -21.34 -3.64 -12.27
N LYS A 192 -22.26 -4.59 -12.17
CA LYS A 192 -23.16 -4.74 -11.00
C LYS A 192 -22.83 -5.95 -10.15
N THR A 193 -22.16 -6.94 -10.73
CA THR A 193 -21.83 -8.21 -10.08
C THR A 193 -20.33 -8.47 -10.09
N ALA A 194 -19.86 -9.31 -9.17
CA ALA A 194 -18.45 -9.68 -9.03
C ALA A 194 -17.94 -10.38 -10.30
N ARG A 195 -18.75 -11.28 -10.86
CA ARG A 195 -18.43 -11.99 -12.09
C ARG A 195 -18.32 -11.07 -13.31
N GLU A 196 -19.27 -10.13 -13.47
CA GLU A 196 -19.21 -9.12 -14.54
C GLU A 196 -17.94 -8.27 -14.43
N ALA A 197 -17.61 -7.84 -13.20
CA ALA A 197 -16.42 -7.04 -12.94
C ALA A 197 -15.13 -7.77 -13.32
N ILE A 198 -14.99 -9.05 -12.96
CA ILE A 198 -13.82 -9.86 -13.30
C ILE A 198 -13.67 -10.02 -14.82
N VAL A 199 -14.76 -10.37 -15.51
CA VAL A 199 -14.73 -10.53 -16.98
C VAL A 199 -14.41 -9.20 -17.67
N LEU A 200 -14.96 -8.09 -17.18
CA LEU A 200 -14.66 -6.77 -17.70
C LEU A 200 -13.19 -6.39 -17.49
N MET A 201 -12.65 -6.55 -16.27
CA MET A 201 -11.25 -6.25 -15.98
C MET A 201 -10.31 -7.10 -16.82
N GLY A 202 -10.56 -8.42 -16.86
CA GLY A 202 -9.77 -9.37 -17.62
C GLY A 202 -9.76 -9.07 -19.13
N SER A 203 -10.93 -8.84 -19.72
CA SER A 203 -11.04 -8.54 -21.16
C SER A 203 -10.39 -7.20 -21.54
N LEU A 204 -10.52 -6.17 -20.70
CA LEU A 204 -9.84 -4.89 -20.93
C LEU A 204 -8.32 -5.04 -20.81
N ALA A 205 -7.84 -5.82 -19.85
CA ALA A 205 -6.43 -6.10 -19.67
C ALA A 205 -5.84 -6.92 -20.84
N GLU A 206 -6.58 -7.91 -21.35
CA GLU A 206 -6.21 -8.66 -22.55
C GLU A 206 -6.19 -7.77 -23.81
N GLN A 207 -7.11 -6.80 -23.91
CA GLN A 207 -7.25 -5.93 -25.08
C GLN A 207 -6.26 -4.75 -25.11
N TYR A 208 -6.01 -4.13 -23.95
CA TYR A 208 -5.26 -2.88 -23.85
C TYR A 208 -3.92 -3.03 -23.12
N GLY A 209 -3.60 -4.25 -22.67
CA GLY A 209 -2.39 -4.56 -21.93
C GLY A 209 -2.45 -4.11 -20.47
N TYR A 210 -1.75 -4.85 -19.63
CA TYR A 210 -1.69 -4.63 -18.19
C TYR A 210 -0.26 -4.32 -17.71
N TYR A 211 -0.10 -3.34 -16.83
CA TYR A 211 1.19 -3.03 -16.17
C TYR A 211 1.02 -2.94 -14.65
N GLY A 212 2.11 -3.20 -13.93
CA GLY A 212 2.16 -3.14 -12.46
C GLY A 212 2.29 -1.74 -11.89
N ALA A 213 2.30 -1.64 -10.56
CA ALA A 213 2.48 -0.35 -9.88
C ALA A 213 3.91 0.21 -10.05
N ALA A 214 4.91 -0.62 -10.36
CA ALA A 214 6.27 -0.16 -10.60
C ALA A 214 6.89 -0.70 -11.91
N TRP A 215 7.81 0.06 -12.52
CA TRP A 215 8.36 -0.25 -13.85
C TRP A 215 9.78 0.30 -14.12
N ASP A 216 10.49 0.79 -13.11
CA ASP A 216 11.78 1.45 -13.29
C ASP A 216 12.91 0.45 -13.58
N THR A 217 13.03 -0.57 -12.73
CA THR A 217 13.98 -1.69 -12.91
C THR A 217 13.24 -3.02 -12.85
N PRO A 218 13.77 -4.09 -13.46
CA PRO A 218 13.14 -5.41 -13.44
C PRO A 218 12.81 -5.89 -12.01
N GLU A 219 13.73 -5.68 -11.06
CA GLU A 219 13.58 -6.16 -9.69
C GLU A 219 12.38 -5.49 -8.99
N ILE A 220 12.32 -4.16 -9.07
CA ILE A 220 11.24 -3.37 -8.47
C ILE A 220 9.92 -3.65 -9.21
N ALA A 221 9.97 -3.75 -10.54
CA ALA A 221 8.79 -3.98 -11.34
C ALA A 221 8.16 -5.35 -11.05
N MET A 222 8.96 -6.41 -10.98
CA MET A 222 8.46 -7.76 -10.69
C MET A 222 7.80 -7.86 -9.32
N ASP A 223 8.30 -7.10 -8.33
CA ASP A 223 7.74 -7.05 -6.98
C ASP A 223 6.34 -6.43 -6.88
N GLU A 224 5.95 -5.64 -7.88
CA GLU A 224 4.70 -4.88 -7.93
C GLU A 224 3.94 -5.12 -9.25
N ALA A 225 4.31 -6.16 -10.01
CA ALA A 225 3.74 -6.44 -11.34
C ALA A 225 2.47 -7.28 -11.28
N GLY A 226 2.30 -8.10 -10.25
CA GLY A 226 1.10 -8.91 -10.07
C GLY A 226 0.13 -8.25 -9.09
N GLU A 227 -1.15 -8.52 -9.26
CA GLU A 227 -2.18 -8.02 -8.36
C GLU A 227 -3.21 -9.08 -8.03
N ALA A 228 -3.71 -9.05 -6.80
CA ALA A 228 -4.78 -9.92 -6.35
C ALA A 228 -5.94 -9.11 -5.78
N LEU A 229 -7.12 -9.32 -6.34
CA LEU A 229 -8.35 -8.68 -5.91
C LEU A 229 -9.30 -9.69 -5.27
N THR A 230 -9.93 -9.24 -4.20
CA THR A 230 -11.12 -9.86 -3.62
C THR A 230 -12.32 -9.09 -4.16
N VAL A 231 -13.21 -9.75 -4.89
CA VAL A 231 -14.33 -9.10 -5.58
C VAL A 231 -15.62 -9.72 -5.07
N THR A 232 -16.49 -8.90 -4.47
CA THR A 232 -17.74 -9.35 -3.84
C THR A 232 -18.94 -8.61 -4.40
N ASP A 233 -20.09 -9.29 -4.42
CA ASP A 233 -21.39 -8.68 -4.61
C ASP A 233 -22.37 -9.27 -3.58
N PRO A 234 -23.67 -8.92 -3.57
CA PRO A 234 -24.61 -9.46 -2.58
C PRO A 234 -24.78 -10.99 -2.58
N LYS A 235 -24.28 -11.71 -3.60
CA LYS A 235 -24.49 -13.15 -3.80
C LYS A 235 -23.22 -13.96 -3.73
N GLU A 236 -22.12 -13.47 -4.31
CA GLU A 236 -20.88 -14.26 -4.45
C GLU A 236 -19.61 -13.45 -4.20
N GLY A 237 -18.54 -14.16 -3.86
CA GLY A 237 -17.21 -13.62 -3.65
C GLY A 237 -16.17 -14.39 -4.44
N TRP A 238 -15.23 -13.67 -5.05
CA TRP A 238 -14.21 -14.19 -5.94
C TRP A 238 -12.82 -13.66 -5.57
N MET A 239 -11.81 -14.51 -5.70
CA MET A 239 -10.41 -14.09 -5.73
C MET A 239 -9.98 -13.97 -7.19
N PHE A 240 -9.34 -12.87 -7.59
CA PHE A 240 -8.89 -12.58 -8.95
C PHE A 240 -7.42 -12.21 -8.96
N HIS A 241 -6.57 -12.96 -9.66
CA HIS A 241 -5.16 -12.68 -9.87
C HIS A 241 -4.92 -12.20 -11.29
N ILE A 242 -4.04 -11.21 -11.44
CA ILE A 242 -3.65 -10.66 -12.74
C ILE A 242 -2.17 -10.28 -12.74
N LEU A 243 -1.53 -10.44 -13.89
CA LEU A 243 -0.16 -9.99 -14.17
C LEU A 243 -0.02 -9.67 -15.67
N PRO A 244 1.05 -8.96 -16.09
CA PRO A 244 1.33 -8.74 -17.50
C PRO A 244 1.61 -10.06 -18.22
N ASP A 245 1.30 -10.12 -19.51
CA ASP A 245 1.83 -11.18 -20.37
C ASP A 245 3.25 -10.86 -20.85
N ASP A 246 3.92 -11.84 -21.45
CA ASP A 246 5.27 -11.73 -21.98
C ASP A 246 5.37 -10.88 -23.26
N SER A 247 4.25 -10.55 -23.91
CA SER A 247 4.24 -9.62 -25.05
C SER A 247 4.26 -8.13 -24.61
N GLY A 248 3.86 -7.87 -23.36
CA GLY A 248 3.64 -6.53 -22.81
C GLY A 248 2.43 -5.81 -23.41
N THR A 249 1.57 -6.52 -24.15
CA THR A 249 0.37 -5.97 -24.82
C THR A 249 -0.94 -6.59 -24.33
N SER A 250 -0.86 -7.63 -23.50
CA SER A 250 -2.01 -8.32 -22.91
C SER A 250 -1.75 -8.51 -21.41
N ALA A 251 -2.57 -9.34 -20.78
CA ALA A 251 -2.42 -9.80 -19.42
C ALA A 251 -2.58 -11.33 -19.35
N VAL A 252 -2.14 -11.91 -18.25
CA VAL A 252 -2.55 -13.25 -17.81
C VAL A 252 -3.35 -13.06 -16.54
N TRP A 253 -4.50 -13.73 -16.43
CA TRP A 253 -5.34 -13.61 -15.24
C TRP A 253 -6.10 -14.89 -14.94
N VAL A 254 -6.45 -15.09 -13.67
CA VAL A 254 -7.31 -16.19 -13.19
C VAL A 254 -8.17 -15.72 -12.04
N ALA A 255 -9.38 -16.27 -11.92
CA ALA A 255 -10.25 -16.04 -10.78
C ALA A 255 -10.84 -17.35 -10.26
N GLN A 256 -10.97 -17.46 -8.95
CA GLN A 256 -11.60 -18.59 -8.26
C GLN A 256 -12.70 -18.09 -7.31
N ARG A 257 -13.88 -18.70 -7.40
CA ARG A 257 -15.00 -18.43 -6.49
C ARG A 257 -14.66 -18.96 -5.10
N VAL A 258 -14.88 -18.15 -4.07
CA VAL A 258 -14.82 -18.63 -2.69
C VAL A 258 -16.16 -19.30 -2.35
N PRO A 259 -16.15 -20.53 -1.79
CA PRO A 259 -17.38 -21.18 -1.34
C PRO A 259 -18.18 -20.27 -0.38
N ASP A 260 -19.50 -20.35 -0.43
CA ASP A 260 -20.36 -19.42 0.32
C ASP A 260 -20.11 -19.50 1.83
N ASP A 261 -19.73 -20.66 2.35
CA ASP A 261 -19.46 -20.95 3.76
C ASP A 261 -17.96 -20.89 4.11
N HIS A 262 -17.12 -20.33 3.24
CA HIS A 262 -15.68 -20.24 3.45
C HIS A 262 -15.16 -18.80 3.55
N LEU A 263 -13.95 -18.67 4.08
CA LEU A 263 -13.09 -17.48 4.06
C LEU A 263 -11.80 -17.78 3.28
N ALA A 264 -11.33 -16.81 2.50
CA ALA A 264 -10.03 -16.82 1.85
C ALA A 264 -9.24 -15.55 2.22
N ALA A 265 -7.92 -15.60 2.13
CA ALA A 265 -7.05 -14.48 2.46
C ALA A 265 -5.85 -14.42 1.53
N ILE A 266 -5.30 -13.23 1.39
CA ILE A 266 -4.12 -12.98 0.57
C ILE A 266 -3.15 -12.07 1.31
N GLY A 267 -1.87 -12.45 1.25
CA GLY A 267 -0.76 -11.74 1.86
C GLY A 267 0.37 -11.54 0.86
N ASN A 268 0.13 -10.78 -0.21
CA ASN A 268 1.13 -10.40 -1.23
C ASN A 268 1.80 -11.53 -2.02
N GLN A 269 1.11 -12.66 -2.13
CA GLN A 269 1.47 -13.75 -3.02
C GLN A 269 0.17 -14.35 -3.56
N PHE A 270 0.17 -14.76 -4.82
CA PHE A 270 -0.95 -15.50 -5.40
C PHE A 270 -1.24 -16.77 -4.58
N VAL A 271 -2.52 -17.10 -4.38
CA VAL A 271 -2.99 -18.26 -3.60
C VAL A 271 -3.88 -19.24 -4.40
N ILE A 272 -4.05 -19.00 -5.71
CA ILE A 272 -4.83 -19.86 -6.61
C ILE A 272 -3.82 -20.77 -7.26
N HIS A 273 -3.84 -22.06 -6.89
CA HIS A 273 -2.92 -23.06 -7.39
C HIS A 273 -3.53 -23.80 -8.58
N HIS A 274 -4.27 -24.86 -8.31
CA HIS A 274 -4.89 -25.71 -9.32
C HIS A 274 -6.20 -25.11 -9.82
N ILE A 275 -6.37 -25.09 -11.14
CA ILE A 275 -7.51 -24.45 -11.80
C ILE A 275 -8.21 -25.42 -12.74
N ASN A 276 -9.54 -25.38 -12.76
CA ASN A 276 -10.34 -26.11 -13.74
C ASN A 276 -11.18 -25.13 -14.56
N ILE A 277 -10.63 -24.66 -15.68
CA ILE A 277 -11.30 -23.67 -16.54
C ILE A 277 -12.58 -24.19 -17.23
N THR A 278 -12.84 -25.50 -17.18
CA THR A 278 -14.10 -26.06 -17.66
C THR A 278 -15.23 -25.88 -16.65
N ASP A 279 -14.91 -25.74 -15.36
CA ASP A 279 -15.85 -25.37 -14.32
C ASP A 279 -15.98 -23.84 -14.26
N THR A 280 -16.71 -23.29 -15.24
CA THR A 280 -16.95 -21.85 -15.32
C THR A 280 -17.78 -21.31 -14.15
N ALA A 281 -18.39 -22.17 -13.33
CA ALA A 281 -19.09 -21.75 -12.13
C ALA A 281 -18.11 -21.29 -11.04
N ASN A 282 -16.96 -21.97 -10.92
CA ASN A 282 -15.97 -21.70 -9.88
C ASN A 282 -14.65 -21.10 -10.39
N PHE A 283 -14.37 -21.17 -11.69
CA PHE A 283 -13.14 -20.63 -12.28
C PHE A 283 -13.40 -19.77 -13.51
N LEU A 284 -12.61 -18.71 -13.65
CA LEU A 284 -12.51 -17.88 -14.85
C LEU A 284 -11.03 -17.64 -15.11
N ALA A 285 -10.59 -17.57 -16.35
CA ALA A 285 -9.18 -17.29 -16.67
C ALA A 285 -9.04 -16.62 -18.03
N SER A 286 -7.90 -15.98 -18.25
CA SER A 286 -7.50 -15.49 -19.56
C SER A 286 -7.30 -16.63 -20.53
N THR A 287 -7.57 -16.36 -21.81
CA THR A 287 -7.47 -17.39 -22.86
C THR A 287 -6.05 -17.91 -23.07
N ASN A 288 -5.06 -17.13 -22.68
CA ASN A 288 -3.62 -17.38 -22.83
C ASN A 288 -2.95 -17.96 -21.57
N VAL A 289 -3.71 -18.34 -20.52
CA VAL A 289 -3.16 -18.74 -19.20
C VAL A 289 -2.23 -19.96 -19.25
N TYR A 290 -2.48 -20.93 -20.13
CA TYR A 290 -1.59 -22.08 -20.28
C TYR A 290 -0.47 -21.80 -21.29
N ASP A 291 -0.80 -21.14 -22.39
CA ASP A 291 0.12 -20.86 -23.49
C ASP A 291 1.30 -19.98 -23.06
N VAL A 292 1.04 -18.94 -22.27
CA VAL A 292 2.08 -18.06 -21.75
C VAL A 292 3.00 -18.83 -20.80
N ALA A 293 2.44 -19.66 -19.91
CA ALA A 293 3.25 -20.46 -18.99
C ALA A 293 4.15 -21.46 -19.75
N LYS A 294 3.59 -22.18 -20.72
CA LYS A 294 4.30 -23.16 -21.54
C LYS A 294 5.42 -22.51 -22.35
N ARG A 295 5.14 -21.43 -23.08
CA ARG A 295 6.14 -20.80 -23.98
C ARG A 295 7.29 -20.13 -23.25
N ASN A 296 7.08 -19.72 -22.00
CA ASN A 296 8.13 -19.15 -21.14
C ASN A 296 8.86 -20.23 -20.32
N GLY A 297 8.50 -21.51 -20.46
CA GLY A 297 9.08 -22.60 -19.68
C GLY A 297 8.76 -22.52 -18.19
N PHE A 298 7.65 -21.88 -17.83
CA PHE A 298 7.19 -21.75 -16.44
C PHE A 298 6.42 -22.98 -15.96
N TRP A 299 5.89 -23.77 -16.89
CA TRP A 299 5.14 -24.99 -16.64
C TRP A 299 5.46 -26.02 -17.73
N ASP A 300 5.54 -27.28 -17.31
CA ASP A 300 5.65 -28.45 -18.19
C ASP A 300 4.26 -29.06 -18.38
N GLU A 301 3.82 -29.17 -19.63
CA GLU A 301 2.45 -29.61 -19.96
C GLU A 301 2.12 -31.04 -19.53
N ASP A 302 3.14 -31.85 -19.25
CA ASP A 302 3.01 -33.20 -18.74
C ASP A 302 2.78 -33.24 -17.21
N THR A 303 2.80 -32.08 -16.54
CA THR A 303 2.60 -31.93 -15.10
C THR A 303 1.31 -31.20 -14.75
N GLU A 304 0.81 -31.38 -13.53
CA GLU A 304 -0.36 -30.63 -13.06
C GLU A 304 -0.06 -29.13 -13.03
N PHE A 305 -0.98 -28.32 -13.58
CA PHE A 305 -0.82 -26.89 -13.61
C PHE A 305 -1.10 -26.26 -12.24
N ASP A 306 -0.16 -25.45 -11.77
CA ASP A 306 -0.28 -24.60 -10.58
C ASP A 306 0.01 -23.16 -11.02
N PHE A 307 -1.02 -22.30 -10.98
CA PHE A 307 -0.92 -20.92 -11.42
C PHE A 307 0.08 -20.11 -10.59
N THR A 308 0.04 -20.23 -9.26
CA THR A 308 0.98 -19.54 -8.36
C THR A 308 2.42 -19.98 -8.67
N ALA A 309 2.69 -21.29 -8.76
CA ALA A 309 4.03 -21.77 -9.05
C ALA A 309 4.53 -21.38 -10.46
N ALA A 310 3.62 -21.34 -11.44
CA ALA A 310 3.91 -20.92 -12.80
C ALA A 310 4.24 -19.42 -12.87
N TYR A 311 3.53 -18.55 -12.17
CA TYR A 311 3.58 -17.11 -12.39
C TYR A 311 4.18 -16.26 -11.28
N ALA A 312 4.28 -16.76 -10.04
CA ALA A 312 4.98 -16.08 -8.95
C ALA A 312 6.45 -16.54 -8.84
N PRO A 313 7.41 -15.65 -8.62
CA PRO A 313 8.78 -16.07 -8.34
C PRO A 313 8.90 -16.62 -6.93
N LYS A 314 9.88 -17.51 -6.72
CA LYS A 314 10.22 -17.99 -5.38
C LYS A 314 10.87 -16.86 -4.59
N GLN A 315 10.28 -16.51 -3.45
CA GLN A 315 10.80 -15.48 -2.58
C GLN A 315 11.84 -16.05 -1.59
N PRO A 316 12.97 -15.36 -1.35
CA PRO A 316 13.96 -15.82 -0.37
C PRO A 316 13.42 -15.91 1.06
N ASN A 317 12.45 -15.06 1.41
CA ASN A 317 11.74 -15.10 2.68
C ASN A 317 10.23 -15.17 2.41
N GLN A 318 9.70 -16.38 2.24
CA GLN A 318 8.28 -16.60 1.99
C GLN A 318 7.38 -16.19 3.17
N TYR A 319 7.92 -16.19 4.39
CA TYR A 319 7.13 -16.04 5.62
C TYR A 319 6.53 -14.64 5.80
N SER A 320 7.10 -13.61 5.16
CA SER A 320 6.46 -12.29 5.11
C SER A 320 5.10 -12.29 4.37
N MET A 321 4.84 -13.33 3.58
CA MET A 321 3.60 -13.53 2.82
C MET A 321 2.77 -14.66 3.40
N THR A 322 3.34 -15.87 3.45
CA THR A 322 2.60 -17.10 3.80
C THR A 322 2.10 -17.11 5.24
N ARG A 323 2.80 -16.47 6.19
CA ARG A 323 2.34 -16.45 7.59
C ARG A 323 1.10 -15.60 7.81
N ARG A 324 0.87 -14.57 6.99
CA ARG A 324 -0.39 -13.80 7.07
C ARG A 324 -1.57 -14.63 6.62
N VAL A 325 -1.42 -15.37 5.53
CA VAL A 325 -2.45 -16.31 5.07
C VAL A 325 -2.71 -17.36 6.15
N TRP A 326 -1.65 -18.00 6.66
CA TRP A 326 -1.75 -18.94 7.79
C TRP A 326 -2.52 -18.36 8.97
N ARG A 327 -2.19 -17.12 9.37
CA ARG A 327 -2.77 -16.48 10.54
C ARG A 327 -4.24 -16.19 10.33
N VAL A 328 -4.64 -15.63 9.19
CA VAL A 328 -6.06 -15.36 8.90
C VAL A 328 -6.86 -16.67 8.86
N LEU A 329 -6.35 -17.71 8.20
CA LEU A 329 -7.03 -19.00 8.13
C LEU A 329 -7.16 -19.65 9.53
N SER A 330 -6.13 -19.55 10.37
CA SER A 330 -6.13 -20.09 11.74
C SER A 330 -7.00 -19.28 12.70
N LEU A 331 -7.14 -17.96 12.48
CA LEU A 331 -8.07 -17.11 13.23
C LEU A 331 -9.53 -17.39 12.87
N ALA A 332 -9.80 -17.75 11.61
CA ALA A 332 -11.13 -18.12 11.14
C ALA A 332 -11.53 -19.53 11.59
N ASN A 333 -10.60 -20.48 11.54
CA ASN A 333 -10.81 -21.86 11.95
C ASN A 333 -9.71 -22.28 12.93
N SER A 334 -10.03 -22.31 14.22
CA SER A 334 -9.07 -22.59 15.30
C SER A 334 -8.60 -24.04 15.35
N THR A 335 -9.30 -24.96 14.67
CA THR A 335 -9.01 -26.41 14.69
C THR A 335 -8.31 -26.91 13.43
N ILE A 336 -8.10 -26.06 12.43
CA ILE A 336 -7.51 -26.45 11.15
C ILE A 336 -6.08 -26.99 11.26
N GLY A 337 -5.33 -26.57 12.29
CA GLY A 337 -3.99 -27.10 12.57
C GLY A 337 -2.96 -26.84 11.46
N LEU A 338 -3.10 -25.74 10.69
CA LEU A 338 -2.13 -25.39 9.65
C LEU A 338 -0.74 -25.11 10.26
N ASN A 339 0.29 -25.59 9.59
CA ASN A 339 1.68 -25.36 9.99
C ASN A 339 2.14 -23.97 9.50
N PRO A 340 2.60 -23.04 10.37
CA PRO A 340 3.12 -21.74 9.93
C PRO A 340 4.43 -21.82 9.13
N PHE A 341 5.09 -22.98 9.12
CA PHE A 341 6.30 -23.26 8.36
C PHE A 341 5.97 -24.09 7.11
N THR A 342 5.65 -23.39 6.03
CA THR A 342 5.31 -23.98 4.73
C THR A 342 6.40 -23.71 3.66
N ASP A 343 6.23 -24.32 2.48
CA ASP A 343 7.05 -24.11 1.31
C ASP A 343 6.92 -22.69 0.73
N ALA A 344 7.66 -22.41 -0.35
CA ALA A 344 7.78 -21.06 -0.91
C ALA A 344 6.47 -20.48 -1.47
N PHE A 345 5.46 -21.32 -1.70
CA PHE A 345 4.19 -20.93 -2.32
C PHE A 345 2.98 -21.30 -1.46
N ALA A 346 3.19 -21.83 -0.26
CA ALA A 346 2.14 -22.37 0.60
C ALA A 346 1.28 -23.45 -0.10
N THR A 347 1.90 -24.36 -0.85
CA THR A 347 1.18 -25.38 -1.64
C THR A 347 0.35 -26.35 -0.80
N ASP A 348 0.65 -26.48 0.48
CA ASP A 348 -0.09 -27.29 1.45
C ASP A 348 -1.25 -26.55 2.13
N TYR A 349 -1.39 -25.24 1.92
CA TYR A 349 -2.52 -24.49 2.45
C TYR A 349 -3.75 -24.63 1.55
N PRO A 350 -4.95 -24.77 2.12
CA PRO A 350 -6.16 -24.72 1.32
C PRO A 350 -6.39 -23.30 0.80
N PHE A 351 -6.96 -23.18 -0.39
CA PHE A 351 -7.38 -21.88 -0.97
C PHE A 351 -8.30 -21.09 -0.02
N SER A 352 -9.15 -21.79 0.73
CA SER A 352 -10.12 -21.20 1.66
C SER A 352 -10.51 -22.18 2.75
N VAL A 353 -11.05 -21.69 3.86
CA VAL A 353 -11.43 -22.50 5.03
C VAL A 353 -12.84 -22.15 5.49
N GLN A 354 -13.58 -23.14 5.98
CA GLN A 354 -14.84 -22.89 6.69
C GLN A 354 -14.53 -22.33 8.09
N PRO A 355 -15.00 -21.12 8.43
CA PRO A 355 -14.79 -20.56 9.77
C PRO A 355 -15.55 -21.34 10.86
N ASP A 356 -15.08 -21.28 12.11
CA ASP A 356 -15.72 -21.93 13.27
C ASP A 356 -17.14 -21.40 13.54
N ALA A 357 -17.39 -20.14 13.18
CA ALA A 357 -18.67 -19.47 13.30
C ALA A 357 -18.82 -18.38 12.22
N ALA A 358 -20.05 -17.93 11.97
CA ALA A 358 -20.30 -16.82 11.06
C ALA A 358 -19.54 -15.56 11.52
N LEU A 359 -18.77 -14.96 10.61
CA LEU A 359 -17.89 -13.82 10.88
C LEU A 359 -18.65 -12.51 10.73
N THR A 360 -18.49 -11.62 11.69
CA THR A 360 -19.01 -10.25 11.65
C THR A 360 -18.00 -9.30 11.01
N PRO A 361 -18.43 -8.08 10.59
CA PRO A 361 -17.49 -7.05 10.15
C PRO A 361 -16.45 -6.70 11.24
N ALA A 362 -16.83 -6.76 12.51
CA ALA A 362 -15.92 -6.52 13.64
C ALA A 362 -14.85 -7.61 13.77
N ASP A 363 -15.15 -8.86 13.43
CA ASP A 363 -14.15 -9.95 13.39
C ASP A 363 -13.11 -9.66 12.32
N LEU A 364 -13.54 -9.20 11.13
CA LEU A 364 -12.63 -8.84 10.05
C LEU A 364 -11.77 -7.62 10.41
N MET A 365 -12.34 -6.62 11.09
CA MET A 365 -11.55 -5.49 11.63
C MET A 365 -10.54 -5.96 12.68
N ARG A 366 -10.87 -6.97 13.50
CA ARG A 366 -9.93 -7.58 14.44
C ARG A 366 -8.82 -8.30 13.70
N PHE A 367 -9.13 -9.07 12.66
CA PHE A 367 -8.13 -9.79 11.86
C PHE A 367 -7.15 -8.82 11.18
N GLN A 368 -7.66 -7.71 10.64
CA GLN A 368 -6.83 -6.66 10.04
C GLN A 368 -5.98 -5.88 11.06
N ARG A 369 -6.20 -6.07 12.36
CA ARG A 369 -5.42 -5.46 13.47
C ARG A 369 -4.45 -6.44 14.12
N ASP A 370 -4.36 -7.67 13.64
CA ASP A 370 -3.58 -8.74 14.25
C ASP A 370 -2.08 -8.62 13.93
N HIS A 371 -1.26 -8.88 14.95
CA HIS A 371 0.19 -8.94 14.93
C HIS A 371 0.71 -10.29 15.43
N TYR A 372 -0.03 -11.36 15.12
CA TYR A 372 0.23 -12.73 15.54
C TYR A 372 0.08 -12.98 17.05
N GLU A 373 -0.81 -12.26 17.71
CA GLU A 373 -1.02 -12.31 19.16
C GLU A 373 -1.24 -13.75 19.65
N GLY A 374 -0.55 -14.13 20.73
CA GLY A 374 -0.66 -15.46 21.34
C GLY A 374 0.06 -16.59 20.59
N THR A 375 0.91 -16.26 19.60
CA THR A 375 1.73 -17.23 18.86
C THR A 375 3.23 -17.02 19.14
N PRO A 376 4.12 -17.93 18.72
CA PRO A 376 5.57 -17.69 18.78
C PRO A 376 6.05 -16.47 17.96
N PHE A 377 5.19 -15.89 17.12
CA PHE A 377 5.48 -14.77 16.24
C PHE A 377 4.90 -13.43 16.72
N ASP A 378 4.31 -13.44 17.93
CA ASP A 378 3.61 -12.30 18.52
C ASP A 378 4.51 -11.06 18.60
N LEU A 379 4.18 -10.04 17.80
CA LEU A 379 4.94 -8.79 17.75
C LEU A 379 4.58 -7.82 18.88
N THR A 380 3.61 -8.14 19.73
CA THR A 380 3.25 -7.31 20.89
C THR A 380 4.04 -7.71 22.13
N GLN A 381 4.94 -8.70 22.04
CA GLN A 381 5.72 -9.22 23.17
C GLN A 381 7.24 -9.11 22.97
N GLY A 382 7.98 -9.05 24.08
CA GLY A 382 9.43 -9.17 24.12
C GLY A 382 10.19 -8.17 23.25
N LEU A 383 11.27 -8.62 22.60
CA LEU A 383 12.07 -7.79 21.70
C LEU A 383 11.26 -7.33 20.47
N ALA A 384 10.28 -8.13 20.05
CA ALA A 384 9.45 -7.85 18.89
C ALA A 384 8.49 -6.68 19.09
N ALA A 385 8.11 -6.37 20.33
CA ALA A 385 7.31 -5.17 20.66
C ALA A 385 8.14 -3.87 20.70
N GLY A 386 9.43 -3.95 20.39
CA GLY A 386 10.32 -2.82 20.58
C GLY A 386 10.53 -2.48 22.07
N PRO A 387 11.34 -1.45 22.36
CA PRO A 387 11.64 -1.06 23.75
C PRO A 387 10.44 -0.43 24.49
N TYR A 388 9.35 -0.12 23.79
CA TYR A 388 8.18 0.56 24.33
C TYR A 388 6.94 -0.33 24.40
N GLY A 389 7.04 -1.61 24.00
CA GLY A 389 5.89 -2.51 24.00
C GLY A 389 4.85 -2.20 22.92
N ASP A 390 5.25 -1.53 21.83
CA ASP A 390 4.38 -1.13 20.73
C ASP A 390 4.71 -1.93 19.46
N PRO A 391 3.79 -2.78 18.96
CA PRO A 391 3.98 -3.51 17.72
C PRO A 391 4.02 -2.59 16.49
N ASN A 392 3.45 -1.38 16.55
CA ASN A 392 3.44 -0.41 15.46
C ASN A 392 4.74 0.39 15.43
N ARG A 393 5.83 -0.30 15.09
CA ARG A 393 7.17 0.28 15.08
C ARG A 393 7.89 0.05 13.75
N TYR A 394 8.92 0.86 13.50
CA TYR A 394 9.84 0.60 12.42
C TYR A 394 10.55 -0.76 12.62
N SER A 395 10.66 -1.52 11.53
CA SER A 395 11.39 -2.79 11.50
C SER A 395 12.90 -2.52 11.52
N PRO A 396 13.71 -3.24 12.33
CA PRO A 396 15.16 -3.03 12.43
C PRO A 396 15.94 -3.67 11.27
N GLY A 397 15.24 -4.24 10.27
CA GLY A 397 15.81 -4.91 9.10
C GLY A 397 16.10 -6.41 9.31
N GLN A 398 16.50 -7.10 8.23
CA GLN A 398 16.69 -8.56 8.21
C GLN A 398 18.04 -9.07 8.76
N VAL A 399 18.94 -8.18 9.19
CA VAL A 399 20.36 -8.53 9.48
C VAL A 399 20.65 -8.72 10.98
N ALA A 400 19.60 -8.79 11.80
CA ALA A 400 19.71 -9.10 13.21
C ALA A 400 20.28 -10.51 13.43
N PRO A 401 21.22 -10.73 14.37
CA PRO A 401 21.68 -12.05 14.83
C PRO A 401 20.56 -12.96 15.34
N GLY A 402 19.36 -12.42 15.60
CA GLY A 402 18.14 -13.15 15.95
C GLY A 402 17.12 -13.33 14.82
N GLY A 403 17.44 -12.92 13.58
CA GLY A 403 16.54 -12.97 12.41
C GLY A 403 15.65 -11.73 12.25
N SER A 404 14.95 -11.66 11.10
CA SER A 404 13.92 -10.63 10.85
C SER A 404 12.69 -10.88 11.69
N PHE A 405 12.06 -9.81 12.19
CA PHE A 405 10.70 -9.91 12.72
C PHE A 405 9.70 -10.21 11.59
N GLU A 406 8.57 -10.80 11.95
CA GLU A 406 7.53 -11.10 10.97
C GLU A 406 6.89 -9.83 10.42
N ARG A 407 6.43 -9.92 9.17
CA ARG A 407 5.49 -8.94 8.61
C ARG A 407 4.08 -9.33 9.11
N SER A 408 3.59 -8.64 10.13
CA SER A 408 2.21 -8.76 10.67
C SER A 408 1.17 -8.27 9.68
N ILE A 409 -0.11 -8.60 9.87
CA ILE A 409 -1.21 -8.11 9.03
C ILE A 409 -1.32 -6.58 9.15
N SER A 410 -1.44 -6.11 10.39
CA SER A 410 -1.40 -4.69 10.74
C SER A 410 0.03 -4.18 10.79
N VAL A 411 0.28 -3.02 10.20
CA VAL A 411 1.58 -2.36 10.19
C VAL A 411 1.42 -0.85 10.35
N TYR A 412 2.45 -0.18 10.89
CA TYR A 412 2.46 1.28 11.07
C TYR A 412 2.30 2.08 9.76
N LYS A 413 2.51 1.43 8.60
CA LYS A 413 2.39 2.02 7.27
C LYS A 413 0.99 1.94 6.68
N ALA A 414 0.02 1.31 7.35
CA ALA A 414 -1.35 1.24 6.86
C ALA A 414 -1.95 2.65 6.74
N THR A 415 -2.17 3.11 5.50
CA THR A 415 -2.80 4.41 5.21
C THR A 415 -4.26 4.40 5.66
N TYR A 416 -4.95 3.32 5.34
CA TYR A 416 -6.33 3.07 5.71
C TYR A 416 -6.63 1.57 5.67
N SER A 417 -7.70 1.17 6.34
CA SER A 417 -8.28 -0.16 6.20
C SER A 417 -9.80 -0.06 6.19
N TYR A 418 -10.44 -0.96 5.46
CA TYR A 418 -11.89 -1.02 5.39
C TYR A 418 -12.43 -2.45 5.37
N VAL A 419 -13.72 -2.55 5.68
CA VAL A 419 -14.56 -3.72 5.43
C VAL A 419 -15.75 -3.27 4.59
N THR A 420 -16.02 -3.95 3.49
CA THR A 420 -17.25 -3.78 2.73
C THR A 420 -18.27 -4.84 3.13
N THR A 421 -19.53 -4.43 3.24
CA THR A 421 -20.63 -5.33 3.56
C THR A 421 -21.80 -5.04 2.64
N ALA A 422 -22.11 -5.99 1.76
CA ALA A 422 -23.34 -5.96 1.00
C ALA A 422 -24.53 -6.35 1.89
N HIS A 423 -25.69 -5.80 1.60
CA HIS A 423 -26.95 -6.18 2.20
C HIS A 423 -27.74 -7.07 1.23
N PRO A 424 -28.25 -8.24 1.68
CA PRO A 424 -28.71 -9.30 0.77
C PRO A 424 -29.97 -8.92 -0.01
N THR A 425 -30.77 -7.98 0.50
CA THR A 425 -32.09 -7.64 -0.05
C THR A 425 -32.35 -6.15 -0.27
N ASN A 426 -31.41 -5.26 0.09
CA ASN A 426 -31.64 -3.82 0.01
C ASN A 426 -30.34 -3.09 -0.33
N GLU A 427 -30.24 -2.64 -1.56
CA GLU A 427 -29.05 -1.97 -2.10
C GLU A 427 -28.68 -0.67 -1.38
N ASN A 428 -29.64 0.00 -0.74
CA ASN A 428 -29.41 1.23 0.03
C ASN A 428 -28.84 0.98 1.43
N LYS A 429 -28.58 -0.27 1.79
CA LYS A 429 -28.09 -0.68 3.12
C LYS A 429 -26.70 -1.31 3.10
N ALA A 430 -26.00 -1.25 1.96
CA ALA A 430 -24.58 -1.59 1.95
C ALA A 430 -23.81 -0.67 2.90
N VAL A 431 -22.83 -1.23 3.62
CA VAL A 431 -21.99 -0.47 4.54
C VAL A 431 -20.53 -0.65 4.17
N LEU A 432 -19.87 0.50 3.99
CA LEU A 432 -18.42 0.62 3.99
C LEU A 432 -17.96 1.02 5.40
N TRP A 433 -17.30 0.10 6.09
CA TRP A 433 -16.69 0.36 7.37
C TRP A 433 -15.30 0.95 7.15
N PHE A 434 -15.15 2.25 7.45
CA PHE A 434 -13.90 2.98 7.25
C PHE A 434 -13.54 3.69 8.56
N VAL A 435 -12.43 3.28 9.20
CA VAL A 435 -11.91 3.78 10.50
C VAL A 435 -12.97 3.82 11.63
N SER A 436 -12.86 2.90 12.58
CA SER A 436 -13.97 2.41 13.42
C SER A 436 -14.55 3.33 14.51
N ALA A 437 -14.30 4.64 14.51
CA ALA A 437 -14.67 5.50 15.66
C ALA A 437 -16.00 6.27 15.53
N ILE A 438 -16.61 6.36 14.34
CA ILE A 438 -17.70 7.33 14.08
C ILE A 438 -19.04 6.65 13.70
N HIS A 439 -19.02 5.35 13.39
CA HIS A 439 -20.10 4.68 12.67
C HIS A 439 -21.46 4.71 13.38
N ASP A 440 -21.54 4.30 14.65
CA ASP A 440 -22.82 4.14 15.35
C ASP A 440 -23.60 5.45 15.44
N LYS A 441 -22.89 6.57 15.64
CA LYS A 441 -23.50 7.90 15.73
C LYS A 441 -23.86 8.45 14.35
N ALA A 442 -23.03 8.20 13.33
CA ALA A 442 -23.34 8.55 11.95
C ALA A 442 -24.60 7.82 11.45
N LEU A 443 -24.68 6.50 11.69
CA LEU A 443 -25.83 5.68 11.31
C LEU A 443 -27.11 6.12 12.01
N ALA A 444 -27.05 6.43 13.31
CA ALA A 444 -28.20 6.95 14.04
C ALA A 444 -28.68 8.31 13.50
N ILE A 445 -27.76 9.20 13.11
CA ILE A 445 -28.11 10.49 12.49
C ILE A 445 -28.75 10.26 11.12
N PHE A 446 -28.17 9.42 10.28
CA PHE A 446 -28.73 9.08 8.97
C PHE A 446 -30.16 8.53 9.10
N GLN A 447 -30.37 7.54 9.97
CA GLN A 447 -31.66 6.90 10.16
C GLN A 447 -32.73 7.85 10.72
N SER A 448 -32.33 8.84 11.52
CA SER A 448 -33.27 9.77 12.17
C SER A 448 -33.48 11.10 11.43
N GLN A 449 -32.48 11.56 10.67
CA GLN A 449 -32.41 12.94 10.17
C GLN A 449 -32.05 13.04 8.67
N GLY A 450 -31.72 11.92 8.02
CA GLY A 450 -31.46 11.87 6.57
C GLY A 450 -30.06 12.32 6.15
N ASP A 451 -29.85 12.37 4.83
CA ASP A 451 -28.53 12.53 4.19
C ASP A 451 -27.83 13.84 4.52
N ASP A 452 -28.54 14.97 4.49
CA ASP A 452 -27.93 16.29 4.74
C ASP A 452 -27.35 16.40 6.16
N ALA A 453 -28.03 15.79 7.13
CA ALA A 453 -27.58 15.75 8.52
C ALA A 453 -26.39 14.80 8.71
N LEU A 454 -26.40 13.65 8.03
CA LEU A 454 -25.26 12.73 7.99
C LEU A 454 -24.02 13.42 7.41
N VAL A 455 -24.15 14.07 6.25
CA VAL A 455 -23.06 14.79 5.58
C VAL A 455 -22.51 15.87 6.51
N THR A 456 -23.38 16.69 7.09
CA THR A 456 -22.99 17.74 8.04
C THR A 456 -22.25 17.15 9.24
N TYR A 457 -22.73 16.05 9.80
CA TYR A 457 -22.07 15.39 10.93
C TYR A 457 -20.69 14.87 10.56
N LEU A 458 -20.57 14.12 9.46
CA LEU A 458 -19.27 13.57 9.01
C LEU A 458 -18.29 14.70 8.66
N THR A 459 -18.74 15.76 7.98
CA THR A 459 -17.91 16.93 7.69
C THR A 459 -17.40 17.59 8.97
N ASN A 460 -18.26 17.78 9.97
CA ASN A 460 -17.87 18.38 11.24
C ASN A 460 -16.91 17.48 12.04
N VAL A 461 -17.12 16.16 12.02
CA VAL A 461 -16.21 15.22 12.67
C VAL A 461 -14.85 15.23 12.00
N CYS A 462 -14.78 15.19 10.66
CA CYS A 462 -13.53 15.31 9.94
C CYS A 462 -12.82 16.65 10.22
N ALA A 463 -13.56 17.76 10.23
CA ALA A 463 -13.02 19.07 10.57
C ALA A 463 -12.51 19.12 12.02
N SER A 464 -13.24 18.50 12.97
CA SER A 464 -12.81 18.37 14.36
C SER A 464 -11.54 17.54 14.47
N PHE A 465 -11.49 16.37 13.84
CA PHE A 465 -10.29 15.53 13.87
C PHE A 465 -9.08 16.24 13.27
N ALA A 466 -9.26 16.95 12.16
CA ALA A 466 -8.20 17.76 11.57
C ALA A 466 -7.76 18.89 12.51
N ALA A 467 -8.71 19.59 13.14
CA ALA A 467 -8.42 20.65 14.10
C ALA A 467 -7.76 20.12 15.38
N ASP A 468 -8.22 18.99 15.91
CA ASP A 468 -7.70 18.33 17.10
C ASP A 468 -6.31 17.76 16.83
N ALA A 469 -6.10 17.13 15.66
CA ALA A 469 -4.78 16.68 15.24
C ALA A 469 -3.83 17.87 15.04
N HIS A 470 -4.28 18.95 14.41
CA HIS A 470 -3.46 20.16 14.22
C HIS A 470 -3.15 20.86 15.54
N SER A 471 -4.14 20.99 16.43
CA SER A 471 -3.99 21.59 17.75
C SER A 471 -3.13 20.74 18.67
N GLY A 472 -3.38 19.43 18.70
CA GLY A 472 -2.57 18.45 19.43
C GLY A 472 -1.13 18.44 18.92
N PHE A 473 -0.94 18.36 17.59
CA PHE A 473 0.37 18.50 16.97
C PHE A 473 1.02 19.82 17.37
N SER A 474 0.34 20.96 17.26
CA SER A 474 0.91 22.28 17.58
C SER A 474 1.26 22.45 19.06
N ALA A 475 0.39 21.97 19.96
CA ALA A 475 0.61 21.99 21.40
C ALA A 475 1.80 21.10 21.78
N VAL A 476 1.92 19.95 21.12
CA VAL A 476 3.00 19.00 21.35
C VAL A 476 4.24 19.40 20.56
N PHE A 477 4.16 20.18 19.47
CA PHE A 477 5.28 20.51 18.58
C PHE A 477 6.34 21.32 19.30
N ALA A 478 5.94 22.36 20.04
CA ALA A 478 6.90 23.12 20.84
C ALA A 478 7.55 22.24 21.90
N SER A 479 6.77 21.35 22.54
CA SER A 479 7.30 20.39 23.50
C SER A 479 8.24 19.39 22.82
N LEU A 480 7.89 18.87 21.64
CA LEU A 480 8.66 17.94 20.83
C LEU A 480 9.96 18.58 20.42
N VAL A 481 9.96 19.74 19.77
CA VAL A 481 11.20 20.42 19.35
C VAL A 481 12.10 20.75 20.54
N THR A 482 11.54 21.01 21.72
CA THR A 482 12.33 21.33 22.93
C THR A 482 12.83 20.07 23.65
N HIS A 483 12.00 19.03 23.75
CA HIS A 483 12.36 17.74 24.37
C HIS A 483 13.09 16.81 23.41
N PHE A 484 13.04 17.03 22.10
CA PHE A 484 13.54 16.15 21.05
C PHE A 484 14.27 17.01 20.02
N HIS A 485 15.56 17.24 20.23
CA HIS A 485 16.39 18.13 19.41
C HIS A 485 17.61 17.39 18.87
N ASP A 486 17.88 17.48 17.56
CA ASP A 486 19.05 16.92 16.88
C ASP A 486 19.35 15.45 17.20
N GLY A 487 18.32 14.62 17.38
CA GLY A 487 18.48 13.22 17.73
C GLY A 487 18.75 12.98 19.22
N TYR A 488 18.36 13.90 20.11
CA TYR A 488 18.45 13.75 21.56
C TYR A 488 17.13 14.09 22.26
N ILE A 489 16.79 13.31 23.28
CA ILE A 489 15.79 13.60 24.30
C ILE A 489 16.41 14.53 25.35
N MET A 490 15.93 15.77 25.40
CA MET A 490 16.31 16.79 26.38
C MET A 490 15.36 16.73 27.57
N SER A 491 15.90 16.63 28.79
CA SER A 491 15.15 16.62 30.06
C SER A 491 15.72 17.65 31.02
N ASN A 492 15.05 17.88 32.16
CA ASN A 492 15.48 18.86 33.17
C ASN A 492 15.68 20.28 32.61
N LEU A 493 14.82 20.69 31.67
CA LEU A 493 14.92 21.97 30.93
C LEU A 493 14.91 23.22 31.82
N THR A 494 14.46 23.10 33.07
CA THR A 494 14.42 24.19 34.06
C THR A 494 15.46 24.02 35.18
N SER A 495 16.29 22.97 35.12
CA SER A 495 17.35 22.71 36.10
C SER A 495 18.64 23.45 35.73
N SER A 496 19.57 23.57 36.68
CA SER A 496 20.93 24.06 36.42
C SER A 496 21.74 23.14 35.50
N THR A 497 21.28 21.90 35.30
CA THR A 497 21.86 20.91 34.39
C THR A 497 20.76 20.31 33.51
N ILE A 498 20.92 20.46 32.20
CA ILE A 498 20.02 19.86 31.21
C ILE A 498 20.41 18.39 31.05
N GLY A 499 19.43 17.50 31.16
CA GLY A 499 19.62 16.08 30.85
C GLY A 499 19.58 15.88 29.35
N VAL A 500 20.57 15.21 28.79
CA VAL A 500 20.65 14.92 27.35
C VAL A 500 20.78 13.41 27.19
N GLN A 501 19.82 12.80 26.52
CA GLN A 501 19.83 11.37 26.19
C GLN A 501 19.69 11.24 24.69
N ALA A 502 20.45 10.35 24.03
CA ALA A 502 20.25 10.13 22.59
C ALA A 502 18.84 9.59 22.31
N MET A 503 18.17 10.16 21.32
CA MET A 503 16.89 9.73 20.78
C MET A 503 17.15 8.59 19.79
N GLY A 504 16.41 7.50 19.97
CA GLY A 504 16.58 6.29 19.19
C GLY A 504 16.31 5.07 20.05
N TYR A 505 16.22 3.91 19.42
CA TYR A 505 16.14 2.67 20.18
C TYR A 505 17.37 2.56 21.10
N PRO A 506 17.18 2.16 22.37
CA PRO A 506 18.27 2.11 23.31
C PRO A 506 19.33 1.13 22.82
N LEU A 507 20.60 1.42 23.10
CA LEU A 507 21.74 0.65 22.58
C LEU A 507 21.59 -0.85 22.87
N TRP A 508 21.09 -1.21 24.06
CA TRP A 508 20.85 -2.62 24.42
C TRP A 508 19.85 -3.29 23.46
N TRP A 509 18.79 -2.60 23.04
CA TRP A 509 17.77 -3.15 22.16
C TRP A 509 18.34 -3.26 20.76
N LEU A 510 19.00 -2.20 20.27
CA LEU A 510 19.69 -2.21 18.97
C LEU A 510 20.75 -3.31 18.90
N GLN A 511 21.48 -3.60 19.98
CA GLN A 511 22.40 -4.72 20.05
C GLN A 511 21.68 -6.07 20.09
N ALA A 512 20.57 -6.18 20.82
CA ALA A 512 19.79 -7.41 20.94
C ALA A 512 19.12 -7.80 19.60
N VAL A 513 18.61 -6.82 18.85
CA VAL A 513 18.13 -7.02 17.48
C VAL A 513 19.28 -6.94 16.46
N GLY A 514 20.53 -7.03 16.94
CA GLY A 514 21.80 -6.74 16.26
C GLY A 514 21.72 -5.86 15.04
N TYR A 515 21.14 -4.69 15.27
CA TYR A 515 21.27 -3.54 14.41
C TYR A 515 22.77 -3.34 14.10
N TYR A 516 23.66 -3.36 15.07
CA TYR A 516 25.10 -3.05 14.87
C TYR A 516 26.01 -4.24 14.50
N ASN A 517 25.55 -5.26 13.76
CA ASN A 517 26.32 -6.51 13.59
C ASN A 517 27.81 -6.32 13.20
N SER A 518 28.66 -7.22 13.72
CA SER A 518 30.08 -7.05 14.08
C SER A 518 31.12 -7.00 12.95
N SER A 519 30.74 -6.82 11.69
CA SER A 519 31.70 -6.72 10.56
C SER A 519 32.35 -5.34 10.44
N THR A 520 31.83 -4.34 11.14
CA THR A 520 32.41 -2.99 11.22
C THR A 520 32.97 -2.75 12.61
N SER A 521 34.07 -3.43 12.95
CA SER A 521 34.95 -2.89 14.00
C SER A 521 35.44 -1.53 13.52
N PRO A 522 35.20 -0.41 14.23
CA PRO A 522 35.90 0.82 13.90
C PRO A 522 37.38 0.52 14.13
N ALA A 523 38.21 0.66 13.09
CA ALA A 523 39.64 0.52 13.22
C ALA A 523 40.08 1.43 14.38
N SER A 524 40.54 0.82 15.47
CA SER A 524 41.21 1.48 16.58
C SER A 524 42.56 1.98 16.06
N GLY A 525 42.50 3.10 15.35
CA GLY A 525 43.66 3.70 14.72
C GLY A 525 43.48 5.20 14.69
N SER A 526 44.50 5.89 15.16
CA SER A 526 44.73 7.34 15.34
C SER A 526 44.33 8.27 14.17
N SER A 527 43.74 7.73 13.10
CA SER A 527 43.27 8.36 11.87
C SER A 527 41.93 9.11 12.00
N THR A 528 41.03 8.70 12.90
CA THR A 528 39.71 9.33 13.06
C THR A 528 39.78 10.74 13.62
N VAL A 529 40.70 11.01 14.56
CA VAL A 529 40.90 12.35 15.12
C VAL A 529 41.43 13.32 14.06
N LEU A 530 42.34 12.88 13.20
CA LEU A 530 42.87 13.69 12.09
C LEU A 530 41.81 13.96 11.01
N ALA A 531 40.93 13.01 10.74
CA ALA A 531 39.82 13.18 9.80
C ALA A 531 38.77 14.17 10.32
N THR A 532 38.42 14.11 11.61
CA THR A 532 37.49 15.06 12.24
C THR A 532 38.06 16.48 12.28
N VAL A 533 39.35 16.65 12.62
CA VAL A 533 40.02 17.96 12.59
C VAL A 533 40.10 18.49 11.16
N GLY A 534 40.41 17.65 10.17
CA GLY A 534 40.42 18.03 8.75
C GLY A 534 39.04 18.48 8.25
N TYR A 535 37.98 17.79 8.66
CA TYR A 535 36.59 18.14 8.32
C TYR A 535 36.18 19.50 8.91
N VAL A 536 36.49 19.74 10.19
CA VAL A 536 36.20 21.01 10.87
C VAL A 536 36.91 22.17 10.18
N VAL A 537 38.18 22.02 9.81
CA VAL A 537 38.94 23.05 9.08
C VAL A 537 38.33 23.35 7.71
N LEU A 538 37.88 22.33 6.97
CA LEU A 538 37.23 22.50 5.66
C LEU A 538 35.90 23.25 5.76
N VAL A 539 35.09 22.97 6.78
CA VAL A 539 33.84 23.68 7.03
C VAL A 539 34.09 25.16 7.35
N PHE A 540 35.09 25.46 8.21
CA PHE A 540 35.44 26.85 8.51
C PHE A 540 36.02 27.60 7.31
N LEU A 541 36.78 26.93 6.45
CA LEU A 541 37.27 27.53 5.19
C LEU A 541 36.13 27.81 4.21
N ALA A 542 35.14 26.90 4.10
CA ALA A 542 33.97 27.11 3.25
C ALA A 542 33.09 28.27 3.74
N LEU A 543 32.89 28.40 5.06
CA LEU A 543 32.19 29.51 5.68
C LEU A 543 32.94 30.84 5.48
N GLY A 544 34.27 30.84 5.63
CA GLY A 544 35.10 32.01 5.37
C GLY A 544 35.07 32.45 3.90
N LEU A 545 35.08 31.49 2.97
CA LEU A 545 34.97 31.76 1.54
C LEU A 545 33.57 32.31 1.19
N GLY A 546 32.51 31.72 1.73
CA GLY A 546 31.13 32.19 1.57
C GLY A 546 30.93 33.61 2.11
N PHE A 547 31.53 33.93 3.26
CA PHE A 547 31.51 35.27 3.84
C PHE A 547 32.28 36.29 2.98
N ALA A 548 33.47 35.93 2.47
CA ALA A 548 34.26 36.80 1.60
C ALA A 548 33.58 37.07 0.24
N VAL A 549 32.98 36.04 -0.35
CA VAL A 549 32.16 36.15 -1.57
C VAL A 549 30.92 36.99 -1.30
N GLY A 550 30.24 36.79 -0.18
CA GLY A 550 29.08 37.59 0.24
C GLY A 550 29.41 39.08 0.40
N GLN A 551 30.55 39.42 1.00
CA GLN A 551 31.00 40.81 1.14
C GLN A 551 31.33 41.48 -0.20
N HIS A 552 31.80 40.73 -1.20
CA HIS A 552 32.10 41.26 -2.53
C HIS A 552 30.87 41.33 -3.46
N SER A 553 29.78 40.67 -3.10
CA SER A 553 28.60 40.50 -3.98
C SER A 553 27.53 41.59 -3.82
N ILE A 554 27.69 42.58 -2.90
CA ILE A 554 26.68 43.61 -2.66
C ILE A 554 27.26 45.02 -2.82
N ARG A 555 27.08 45.60 -4.00
CA ARG A 555 27.01 47.06 -4.23
C ARG A 555 25.63 47.44 -4.76
N LEU A 556 24.56 47.24 -3.99
CA LEU A 556 23.27 47.86 -4.27
C LEU A 556 22.65 48.41 -2.99
N LYS A 557 22.19 49.65 -3.10
CA LYS A 557 21.82 50.58 -2.03
C LYS A 557 20.51 50.17 -1.36
N GLY A 558 20.54 50.19 -0.02
CA GLY A 558 19.60 50.94 0.82
C GLY A 558 18.11 50.62 0.71
N TYR A 559 17.64 49.86 1.71
CA TYR A 559 16.25 49.76 2.14
C TYR A 559 15.52 51.10 2.17
N ALA A 560 14.26 51.12 1.71
CA ALA A 560 13.30 52.19 1.99
C ALA A 560 12.10 51.63 2.77
N PHE A 561 12.04 52.08 4.04
CA PHE A 561 10.90 52.46 4.86
C PHE A 561 9.53 51.78 4.66
N ILE A 562 9.10 51.13 5.75
CA ILE A 562 7.70 50.81 6.07
C ILE A 562 6.96 52.11 6.40
N LYS A 563 5.79 52.31 5.78
CA LYS A 563 4.65 53.01 6.37
C LYS A 563 3.39 52.20 6.08
#